data_AF-A0A7J8L6F2-F1
#
_entry.id   AF-A0A7J8L6F2-F1
#
_cell.length_a   1.000
_cell.length_b   1.000
_cell.length_c   1.000
_cell.angle_alpha   90.00
_cell.angle_beta   90.00
_cell.angle_gamma   90.00
#
_symmetry.space_group_name_H-M   'P 1'
#
loop_
_entity.id
_entity.type
_entity.pdbx_description
1 polymer ?
#
loop_
_entity_poly.entity_id
_entity_poly.type
_entity_poly.pdbx_seq_one_letter_code
_entity_poly.pdbx_strand_id
1 'polypeptide(L)'
;DELVKECLQEGTKLVQAVADSLFNLPSTEDVDGPLVKLPPPTTKLPREKHLPKPKPPTKWEEFAKKKGIKKRKKDKVVWDEQTGTWKRRFGYDRVNDDKDIPIIEAKMT
;
A
#
# COMPACT_ATOMS: atom_id res chain seq x y z
N ASP A 1 22.89 -26.68 -43.46
CA ASP A 1 24.06 -25.92 -42.98
C ASP A 1 24.10 -24.48 -43.45
N GLU A 2 23.90 -24.20 -44.74
CA GLU A 2 23.91 -22.84 -45.30
C GLU A 2 22.78 -21.95 -44.77
N LEU A 3 21.54 -22.46 -44.75
CA LEU A 3 20.38 -21.77 -44.17
C LEU A 3 20.58 -21.40 -42.69
N VAL A 4 21.26 -22.26 -41.92
CA VAL A 4 21.54 -22.00 -40.50
C VAL A 4 22.52 -20.83 -40.37
N LYS A 5 23.55 -20.77 -41.21
CA LYS A 5 24.50 -19.66 -41.24
C LYS A 5 23.82 -18.34 -41.61
N GLU A 6 22.92 -18.37 -42.58
CA GLU A 6 22.13 -17.20 -42.99
C GLU A 6 21.23 -16.70 -41.86
N CYS A 7 20.48 -17.59 -41.20
CA CYS A 7 19.67 -17.25 -40.02
C CYS A 7 20.52 -16.65 -38.89
N LEU A 8 21.72 -17.17 -38.66
CA LEU A 8 22.64 -16.62 -37.65
C LEU A 8 23.13 -15.22 -38.03
N GLN A 9 23.46 -15.00 -39.30
CA GLN A 9 23.89 -13.68 -39.80
C GLN A 9 22.78 -12.64 -39.71
N GLU A 10 21.55 -12.99 -40.05
CA GLU A 10 20.42 -12.08 -39.89
C GLU A 10 20.09 -11.85 -38.41
N GLY A 11 20.15 -12.90 -37.59
CA GLY A 11 19.99 -12.79 -36.14
C GLY A 11 21.00 -11.84 -35.50
N THR A 12 22.29 -11.91 -35.88
CA THR A 12 23.31 -11.02 -35.33
C THR A 12 23.08 -9.56 -35.72
N LYS A 13 22.67 -9.29 -36.97
CA LYS A 13 22.31 -7.93 -37.42
C LYS A 13 21.17 -7.34 -36.58
N LEU A 14 20.11 -8.13 -36.34
CA LEU A 14 18.96 -7.67 -35.55
C LEU A 14 19.32 -7.41 -34.09
N VAL A 15 20.10 -8.31 -33.47
CA VAL A 15 20.56 -8.15 -32.08
C VAL A 15 21.48 -6.94 -31.95
N GLN A 16 22.35 -6.67 -32.93
CA GLN A 16 23.23 -5.51 -32.91
C GLN A 16 22.43 -4.21 -32.80
N ALA A 17 21.37 -4.04 -33.61
CA ALA A 17 20.51 -2.86 -33.55
C ALA A 17 19.83 -2.70 -32.18
N VAL A 18 19.44 -3.80 -31.53
CA VAL A 18 18.88 -3.77 -30.17
C VAL A 18 19.95 -3.38 -29.15
N ALA A 19 21.15 -3.94 -29.23
CA ALA A 19 22.27 -3.60 -28.34
C ALA A 19 22.63 -2.11 -28.46
N ASP A 20 22.75 -1.60 -29.68
CA ASP A 20 23.04 -0.18 -29.93
C ASP A 20 21.97 0.71 -29.27
N SER A 21 20.69 0.36 -29.38
CA SER A 21 19.61 1.11 -28.74
C SER A 21 19.67 1.06 -27.20
N LEU A 22 20.08 -0.07 -26.63
CA LEU A 22 20.14 -0.30 -25.18
C LEU A 22 21.34 0.44 -24.55
N PHE A 23 22.51 0.36 -25.16
CA PHE A 23 23.74 0.96 -24.63
C PHE A 23 23.82 2.48 -24.84
N ASN A 24 23.00 3.04 -25.73
CA ASN A 24 22.85 4.49 -25.86
C ASN A 24 21.94 5.13 -24.79
N LEU A 25 21.29 4.34 -23.94
CA LEU A 25 20.47 4.87 -22.85
C LEU A 25 21.36 5.39 -21.70
N PRO A 26 20.92 6.45 -20.98
CA PRO A 26 21.68 6.99 -19.86
C PRO A 26 21.78 5.96 -18.72
N SER A 27 23.01 5.63 -18.33
CA SER A 27 23.30 4.79 -17.17
C SER A 27 23.40 5.64 -15.89
N THR A 28 22.96 5.06 -14.78
CA THR A 28 23.12 5.58 -13.43
C THR A 28 24.03 4.66 -12.64
N GLU A 29 25.00 5.23 -11.94
CA GLU A 29 25.87 4.47 -11.03
C GLU A 29 25.08 4.05 -9.79
N ASP A 30 25.13 2.76 -9.46
CA ASP A 30 24.62 2.19 -8.22
C ASP A 30 25.71 1.34 -7.56
N VAL A 31 25.51 0.94 -6.30
CA VAL A 31 26.47 0.15 -5.52
C VAL A 31 26.83 -1.17 -6.21
N ASP A 32 25.88 -1.75 -6.95
CA ASP A 32 26.04 -3.01 -7.67
C ASP A 32 26.54 -2.83 -9.12
N GLY A 33 26.76 -1.59 -9.56
CA GLY A 33 27.26 -1.25 -10.91
C GLY A 33 26.34 -0.31 -11.71
N PRO A 34 26.65 -0.09 -13.00
CA PRO A 34 25.86 0.80 -13.85
C PRO A 34 24.50 0.18 -14.18
N LEU A 35 23.42 0.85 -13.78
CA LEU A 35 22.04 0.48 -14.07
C LEU A 35 21.43 1.41 -15.10
N VAL A 36 20.57 0.88 -15.97
CA VAL A 36 19.85 1.65 -17.00
C VAL A 36 18.35 1.58 -16.73
N LYS A 37 17.67 2.74 -16.79
CA LYS A 37 16.21 2.80 -16.69
C LYS A 37 15.58 2.56 -18.07
N LEU A 38 14.96 1.40 -18.25
CA LEU A 38 14.27 1.05 -19.48
C LEU A 38 12.96 1.84 -19.66
N PRO A 39 12.58 2.19 -20.90
CA PRO A 39 11.30 2.82 -21.18
C PRO A 39 10.14 1.86 -20.88
N PRO A 40 8.92 2.39 -20.62
CA PRO A 40 7.75 1.55 -20.42
C PRO A 40 7.43 0.72 -21.67
N PRO A 41 6.89 -0.50 -21.51
CA PRO A 41 6.58 -1.38 -22.62
C PRO A 41 5.47 -0.78 -23.49
N THR A 42 5.68 -0.74 -24.82
CA THR A 42 4.70 -0.24 -25.79
C THR A 42 3.69 -1.29 -26.22
N THR A 43 4.07 -2.57 -26.17
CA THR A 43 3.22 -3.70 -26.53
C THR A 43 2.21 -4.00 -25.43
N LYS A 44 0.92 -3.89 -25.77
CA LYS A 44 -0.17 -4.19 -24.83
C LYS A 44 -0.36 -5.71 -24.74
N LEU A 45 0.05 -6.28 -23.62
CA LEU A 45 -0.18 -7.70 -23.32
C LEU A 45 -1.46 -7.88 -22.48
N PRO A 46 -2.21 -8.99 -22.69
CA PRO A 46 -3.36 -9.30 -21.85
C PRO A 46 -2.90 -9.57 -20.42
N ARG A 47 -3.66 -9.05 -19.45
CA ARG A 47 -3.41 -9.35 -18.04
C ARG A 47 -3.81 -10.80 -17.74
N GLU A 48 -3.03 -11.46 -16.91
CA GLU A 48 -3.37 -12.79 -16.37
C GLU A 48 -4.66 -12.74 -15.54
N LYS A 49 -4.81 -11.70 -14.70
CA LYS A 49 -5.95 -11.51 -13.79
C LYS A 49 -6.69 -10.23 -14.07
N HIS A 50 -8.00 -10.29 -13.87
CA HIS A 50 -8.87 -9.11 -13.93
C HIS A 50 -8.39 -8.02 -12.97
N LEU A 51 -8.73 -6.78 -13.28
CA LEU A 51 -8.46 -5.66 -12.38
C LEU A 51 -9.19 -5.90 -11.04
N PRO A 52 -8.57 -5.61 -9.89
CA PRO A 52 -9.24 -5.72 -8.61
C PRO A 52 -10.55 -4.93 -8.62
N LYS A 53 -11.67 -5.63 -8.40
CA LYS A 53 -12.97 -4.98 -8.35
C LYS A 53 -13.02 -4.03 -7.15
N PRO A 54 -13.58 -2.81 -7.30
CA PRO A 54 -13.75 -1.92 -6.16
C PRO A 54 -14.62 -2.62 -5.11
N LYS A 55 -14.21 -2.51 -3.85
CA LYS A 55 -14.94 -3.16 -2.75
C LYS A 55 -16.34 -2.56 -2.66
N PRO A 56 -17.41 -3.37 -2.60
CA PRO A 56 -18.74 -2.86 -2.38
C PRO A 56 -18.80 -2.15 -1.02
N PRO A 57 -19.61 -1.08 -0.89
CA PRO A 57 -19.77 -0.39 0.38
C PRO A 57 -20.37 -1.34 1.42
N THR A 58 -19.89 -1.24 2.65
CA THR A 58 -20.47 -1.94 3.78
C THR A 58 -21.80 -1.30 4.18
N LYS A 59 -22.70 -2.05 4.84
CA LYS A 59 -23.97 -1.53 5.37
C LYS A 59 -23.76 -0.27 6.25
N TRP A 60 -22.67 -0.23 7.02
CA TRP A 60 -22.33 0.93 7.84
C TRP A 60 -21.93 2.15 7.00
N GLU A 61 -21.16 1.97 5.93
CA GLU A 61 -20.77 3.06 5.03
C GLU A 61 -21.98 3.63 4.28
N GLU A 62 -22.92 2.78 3.87
CA GLU A 62 -24.19 3.23 3.29
C GLU A 62 -25.00 4.06 4.29
N PHE A 63 -25.13 3.58 5.54
CA PHE A 63 -25.80 4.30 6.60
C PHE A 63 -25.12 5.64 6.92
N ALA A 64 -23.79 5.62 7.08
CA ALA A 64 -22.99 6.81 7.35
C ALA A 64 -23.14 7.84 6.23
N LYS A 65 -23.12 7.42 4.97
CA LYS A 65 -23.35 8.29 3.82
C LYS A 65 -24.76 8.90 3.83
N LYS A 66 -25.80 8.08 4.07
CA LYS A 66 -27.20 8.55 4.17
C LYS A 66 -27.41 9.54 5.31
N LYS A 67 -26.73 9.36 6.44
CA LYS A 67 -26.82 10.23 7.62
C LYS A 67 -25.82 11.39 7.61
N GLY A 68 -24.97 11.50 6.60
CA GLY A 68 -23.93 12.54 6.55
C GLY A 68 -22.83 12.40 7.61
N ILE A 69 -22.64 11.20 8.17
CA ILE A 69 -21.64 10.93 9.19
C ILE A 69 -20.25 10.92 8.54
N LYS A 70 -19.46 11.96 8.78
CA LYS A 70 -18.08 12.06 8.30
C LYS A 70 -17.13 11.33 9.25
N LYS A 71 -16.32 10.42 8.71
CA LYS A 71 -15.24 9.76 9.46
C LYS A 71 -14.19 10.79 9.84
N ARG A 72 -13.92 10.96 11.14
CA ARG A 72 -12.85 11.82 11.67
C ARG A 72 -11.77 10.98 12.32
N LYS A 73 -10.52 11.45 12.26
CA LYS A 73 -9.41 10.85 13.01
C LYS A 73 -9.68 11.05 14.50
N LYS A 74 -9.45 9.99 15.27
CA LYS A 74 -9.57 9.98 16.74
C LYS A 74 -8.17 9.78 17.31
N ASP A 75 -7.78 10.59 18.29
CA ASP A 75 -6.47 10.49 18.95
C ASP A 75 -6.35 9.23 19.80
N LYS A 76 -5.13 8.68 19.85
CA LYS A 76 -4.86 7.43 20.58
C LYS A 76 -4.83 7.62 22.10
N VAL A 77 -4.55 8.84 22.57
CA VAL A 77 -4.46 9.19 23.98
C VAL A 77 -5.53 10.24 24.28
N VAL A 78 -6.23 10.08 25.39
CA VAL A 78 -7.32 10.94 25.84
C VAL A 78 -7.13 11.19 27.33
N TRP A 79 -7.45 12.41 27.78
CA TRP A 79 -7.40 12.77 29.19
C TRP A 79 -8.47 12.00 29.96
N ASP A 80 -8.07 11.32 31.03
CA ASP A 80 -8.98 10.65 31.94
C ASP A 80 -9.27 11.56 33.14
N GLU A 81 -10.53 11.96 33.29
CA GLU A 81 -10.97 12.84 34.38
C GLU A 81 -10.97 12.13 35.75
N GLN A 82 -11.10 10.79 35.77
CA GLN A 82 -11.14 10.03 37.03
C GLN A 82 -9.75 9.92 37.68
N THR A 83 -8.74 9.62 36.87
CA THR A 83 -7.35 9.45 37.34
C THR A 83 -6.51 10.72 37.19
N GLY A 84 -6.99 11.73 36.46
CA GLY A 84 -6.25 12.96 36.19
C GLY A 84 -4.99 12.72 35.35
N THR A 85 -4.99 11.72 34.47
CA THR A 85 -3.83 11.34 33.66
C THR A 85 -4.20 11.15 32.18
N TRP A 86 -3.20 11.28 31.30
CA TRP A 86 -3.36 10.98 29.87
C TRP A 86 -3.28 9.47 29.64
N LYS A 87 -4.41 8.84 29.36
CA LYS A 87 -4.52 7.39 29.14
C LYS A 87 -4.87 7.03 27.71
N ARG A 88 -4.71 5.77 27.33
CA ARG A 88 -5.05 5.31 25.97
C ARG A 88 -6.55 5.26 25.76
N ARG A 89 -7.03 5.50 24.54
CA ARG A 89 -8.45 5.36 24.21
C ARG A 89 -8.93 3.91 24.23
N PHE A 90 -8.05 2.97 23.90
CA PHE A 90 -8.32 1.53 23.86
C PHE A 90 -7.04 0.75 24.19
N GLY A 91 -7.18 -0.48 24.68
CA GLY A 91 -6.06 -1.36 25.03
C GLY A 91 -5.71 -1.32 26.53
N TYR A 92 -4.45 -1.61 26.85
CA TYR A 92 -3.91 -1.57 28.21
C TYR A 92 -3.90 -0.14 28.77
N ASP A 93 -4.30 0.01 30.04
CA ASP A 93 -4.41 1.27 30.77
C ASP A 93 -5.22 2.32 29.99
N ARG A 94 -6.48 1.95 29.70
CA ARG A 94 -7.40 2.78 28.90
C ARG A 94 -8.17 3.76 29.79
N VAL A 95 -8.62 4.86 29.18
CA VAL A 95 -9.62 5.76 29.78
C VAL A 95 -10.90 4.99 30.08
N ASN A 96 -11.55 5.28 31.21
CA ASN A 96 -12.76 4.60 31.70
C ASN A 96 -12.54 3.08 31.89
N ASP A 97 -11.48 2.67 32.57
CA ASP A 97 -11.33 1.27 33.00
C ASP A 97 -12.28 0.99 34.16
N ASP A 98 -13.08 -0.07 34.05
CA ASP A 98 -14.04 -0.46 35.08
C ASP A 98 -13.35 -0.80 36.41
N LYS A 99 -12.06 -1.15 36.36
CA LYS A 99 -11.21 -1.41 37.54
C LYS A 99 -10.83 -0.16 38.33
N ASP A 100 -10.78 1.00 37.68
CA ASP A 100 -10.40 2.26 38.31
C ASP A 100 -11.60 2.94 39.01
N ILE A 101 -12.81 2.39 38.84
CA ILE A 101 -14.03 2.89 39.46
C ILE A 101 -14.10 2.41 40.92
N PRO A 102 -14.09 3.32 41.92
CA PRO A 102 -14.23 2.92 43.32
C PRO A 102 -15.62 2.33 43.56
N ILE A 103 -15.67 1.12 44.13
CA ILE A 103 -16.94 0.47 44.52
C ILE A 103 -17.41 1.14 45.82
N ILE A 104 -18.50 1.89 45.76
CA ILE A 104 -19.10 2.57 46.91
C ILE A 104 -20.45 1.89 47.22
N GLU A 105 -20.65 1.49 48.47
CA GLU A 105 -21.93 0.92 48.91
C GLU A 105 -23.04 1.98 48.86
N ALA A 106 -24.14 1.67 48.20
CA ALA A 106 -25.30 2.56 48.18
C ALA A 106 -25.92 2.64 49.59
N LYS A 107 -26.14 3.87 50.10
CA LYS A 107 -26.87 4.06 51.36
C LYS A 107 -28.27 3.46 51.22
N MET A 108 -28.60 2.52 52.12
CA MET A 108 -29.97 2.00 52.23
C MET A 108 -30.93 3.15 52.53
N THR A 109 -31.95 3.29 51.68
CA THR A 109 -33.09 4.20 51.87
C THR A 109 -34.20 3.46 52.58
#